data_AF-S4XQ33-F1
#
_entry.id   AF-S4XQ33-F1
#
_cell.length_a   1.000
_cell.length_b   1.000
_cell.length_c   1.000
_cell.angle_alpha   90.00
_cell.angle_beta   90.00
_cell.angle_gamma   90.00
#
_symmetry.space_group_name_H-M   'P 1'
#
loop_
_entity.id
_entity.type
_entity.pdbx_description
1 polymer ?
#
loop_
_entity_poly.entity_id
_entity_poly.type
_entity_poly.pdbx_seq_one_letter_code
_entity_poly.pdbx_strand_id
1 'polypeptide(L)'
;MSDPSERHPVRVIPVDDYRLTVERSDHGSCIRLVDRAGAEPLRIELRPEGPVLVLGSGLSIAVAGDLQFAAERVAIHAREGIELHSGGDTVLRSEGDLVSEAREQRLSARRGDVRVEANDDVKLLGERIRLNC
;
A
#
# COMPACT_ATOMS: atom_id res chain seq x y z
N MET A 1 -28.24 -33.44 5.81
CA MET A 1 -28.13 -32.06 5.28
C MET A 1 -26.74 -31.59 5.60
N SER A 2 -25.81 -31.76 4.66
CA SER A 2 -24.44 -31.24 4.80
C SER A 2 -24.45 -29.77 4.39
N ASP A 3 -23.78 -28.93 5.18
CA ASP A 3 -23.69 -27.49 4.96
C ASP A 3 -22.95 -27.21 3.64
N PRO A 4 -23.55 -26.50 2.66
CA PRO A 4 -22.90 -26.19 1.38
C PRO A 4 -21.74 -25.19 1.51
N SER A 5 -21.36 -24.79 2.72
CA SER A 5 -20.22 -23.92 3.01
C SER A 5 -18.96 -24.63 3.54
N GLU A 6 -18.95 -25.96 3.63
CA GLU A 6 -17.75 -26.72 4.07
C GLU A 6 -16.64 -26.68 3.00
N ARG A 7 -15.81 -25.64 3.08
CA ARG A 7 -14.54 -25.55 2.35
C ARG A 7 -13.57 -26.57 2.92
N HIS A 8 -13.38 -27.68 2.21
CA HIS A 8 -12.38 -28.66 2.61
C HIS A 8 -10.99 -28.28 2.11
N PRO A 9 -9.98 -28.19 3.00
CA PRO A 9 -8.62 -27.94 2.57
C PRO A 9 -8.13 -29.12 1.72
N VAL A 10 -7.70 -28.83 0.49
CA VAL A 10 -7.03 -29.77 -0.41
C VAL A 10 -5.69 -30.20 0.17
N ARG A 11 -5.01 -29.29 0.88
CA ARG A 11 -3.77 -29.56 1.57
C ARG A 11 -3.62 -28.68 2.80
N VAL A 12 -3.09 -29.25 3.87
CA VAL A 12 -2.68 -28.53 5.08
C VAL A 12 -1.20 -28.82 5.31
N ILE A 13 -0.39 -27.78 5.43
CA ILE A 13 1.04 -27.87 5.70
C ILE A 13 1.30 -27.14 7.03
N PRO A 14 1.82 -27.82 8.07
CA PRO A 14 2.24 -27.14 9.29
C PRO A 14 3.48 -26.27 9.01
N VAL A 15 3.48 -25.04 9.51
CA VAL A 15 4.59 -24.08 9.39
C VAL A 15 4.75 -23.39 10.75
N ASP A 16 5.60 -23.92 11.62
CA ASP A 16 5.78 -23.45 13.00
C ASP A 16 4.45 -23.31 13.77
N ASP A 17 4.11 -22.09 14.19
CA ASP A 17 2.86 -21.75 14.88
C ASP A 17 1.68 -21.52 13.92
N TYR A 18 1.90 -21.73 12.62
CA TYR A 18 0.92 -21.55 11.58
C TYR A 18 0.57 -22.85 10.86
N ARG A 19 -0.52 -22.79 10.11
CA ARG A 19 -0.94 -23.79 9.15
C ARG A 19 -1.18 -23.10 7.83
N LEU A 20 -0.47 -23.55 6.79
CA LEU A 20 -0.74 -23.17 5.42
C LEU A 20 -1.81 -24.10 4.86
N THR A 21 -2.98 -23.56 4.52
CA THR A 21 -4.05 -24.32 3.85
C THR A 21 -4.17 -23.90 2.39
N VAL A 22 -4.36 -24.89 1.53
CA VAL A 22 -4.77 -24.68 0.14
C VAL A 22 -6.18 -25.22 0.02
N GLU A 23 -7.12 -24.35 -0.30
CA GLU A 23 -8.54 -24.67 -0.47
C GLU A 23 -8.92 -24.50 -1.93
N ARG A 24 -9.79 -25.38 -2.42
CA ARG A 24 -10.42 -25.24 -3.74
C ARG A 24 -11.91 -25.16 -3.55
N SER A 25 -12.54 -24.19 -4.20
CA SER A 25 -13.99 -24.03 -4.26
C SER A 25 -14.42 -23.79 -5.70
N ASP A 26 -15.73 -23.86 -5.95
CA ASP A 26 -16.31 -23.55 -7.25
C ASP A 26 -16.06 -22.09 -7.67
N HIS A 27 -15.73 -21.22 -6.71
CA HIS A 27 -15.46 -19.79 -6.92
C HIS A 27 -13.96 -19.44 -6.99
N GLY A 28 -13.09 -20.45 -7.00
CA GLY A 28 -11.63 -20.26 -7.07
C GLY A 28 -10.86 -20.98 -5.98
N SER A 29 -9.55 -20.91 -6.09
CA SER A 29 -8.61 -21.50 -5.12
C SER A 29 -8.10 -20.42 -4.17
N CYS A 30 -7.84 -20.81 -2.93
CA CYS A 30 -7.42 -19.90 -1.87
C CYS A 30 -6.23 -20.50 -1.11
N ILE A 31 -5.21 -19.68 -0.83
CA ILE A 31 -4.07 -20.06 0.01
C ILE A 31 -4.16 -19.22 1.29
N ARG A 32 -4.20 -19.86 2.45
CA ARG A 32 -4.35 -19.18 3.75
C ARG A 32 -3.23 -19.58 4.69
N LEU A 33 -2.71 -18.61 5.42
CA LEU A 33 -1.89 -18.86 6.60
C LEU A 33 -2.77 -18.60 7.81
N VAL A 34 -2.94 -19.61 8.67
CA VAL A 34 -3.79 -19.54 9.86
C VAL A 34 -2.93 -19.80 11.09
N ASP A 35 -3.04 -18.96 12.12
CA ASP A 35 -2.32 -19.18 13.38
C ASP A 35 -3.01 -20.20 14.30
N ARG A 36 -2.41 -20.49 15.47
CA ARG A 36 -3.01 -21.40 16.47
C ARG A 36 -4.33 -20.91 17.06
N ALA A 37 -4.58 -19.60 17.06
CA ALA A 37 -5.79 -18.99 17.56
C ALA A 37 -6.91 -18.93 16.51
N GLY A 38 -6.61 -19.31 15.25
CA GLY A 38 -7.54 -19.27 14.13
C GLY A 38 -7.55 -17.95 13.37
N ALA A 39 -6.65 -17.01 13.67
CA ALA A 39 -6.52 -15.77 12.92
C ALA A 39 -5.86 -16.03 11.55
N GLU A 40 -6.27 -15.27 10.55
CA GLU A 40 -5.74 -15.32 9.18
C GLU A 40 -4.88 -14.08 8.89
N PRO A 41 -3.60 -14.07 9.27
CA PRO A 41 -2.71 -12.96 8.94
C PRO A 41 -2.54 -12.76 7.43
N LEU A 42 -2.66 -13.83 6.64
CA LEU A 42 -2.43 -13.81 5.19
C LEU A 42 -3.40 -14.74 4.46
N ARG A 43 -4.03 -14.20 3.41
CA ARG A 43 -4.84 -14.95 2.46
C ARG A 43 -4.52 -14.50 1.04
N ILE A 44 -4.33 -15.45 0.13
CA ILE A 44 -4.18 -15.22 -1.31
C ILE A 44 -5.39 -15.82 -1.99
N GLU A 45 -6.22 -14.97 -2.58
CA GLU A 45 -7.38 -15.40 -3.37
C GLU A 45 -6.99 -15.45 -4.85
N LEU A 46 -7.06 -16.62 -5.46
CA LEU A 46 -6.78 -16.79 -6.88
C LEU A 46 -8.07 -16.56 -7.66
N ARG A 47 -8.22 -15.35 -8.22
CA ARG A 47 -9.37 -14.93 -9.02
C ARG A 47 -9.04 -14.95 -10.52
N PRO A 48 -10.03 -14.99 -11.43
CA PRO A 48 -9.78 -14.92 -12.87
C PRO A 48 -8.98 -13.68 -13.30
N GLU A 49 -9.17 -12.55 -12.60
CA GLU A 49 -8.47 -11.28 -12.88
C GLU A 49 -7.04 -11.25 -12.32
N GLY A 50 -6.68 -12.22 -11.47
CA GLY A 50 -5.38 -12.32 -10.82
C GLY A 50 -5.46 -12.59 -9.31
N PRO A 51 -4.32 -12.86 -8.67
CA PRO A 51 -4.25 -13.10 -7.23
C PRO A 51 -4.52 -11.82 -6.43
N VAL A 52 -5.33 -11.92 -5.38
CA VAL A 52 -5.55 -10.84 -4.40
C VAL A 52 -4.92 -11.22 -3.07
N LEU A 53 -3.99 -10.39 -2.61
CA LEU A 53 -3.37 -10.50 -1.30
C LEU A 53 -4.24 -9.80 -0.25
N VAL A 54 -4.71 -10.54 0.75
CA VAL A 54 -5.54 -10.05 1.86
C VAL A 54 -4.79 -10.29 3.16
N LEU A 55 -4.74 -9.26 4.01
CA LEU A 55 -3.96 -9.25 5.25
C LEU A 55 -4.86 -8.88 6.41
N GLY A 56 -4.81 -9.66 7.50
CA GLY A 56 -5.78 -9.57 8.59
C GLY A 56 -5.51 -8.46 9.61
N SER A 57 -4.26 -8.31 10.05
CA SER A 57 -3.90 -7.43 11.19
C SER A 57 -2.87 -6.35 10.86
N GLY A 58 -2.28 -6.39 9.66
CA GLY A 58 -1.28 -5.42 9.21
C GLY A 58 -0.30 -6.02 8.20
N LEU A 59 0.61 -5.19 7.71
CA LEU A 59 1.71 -5.59 6.82
C LEU A 59 2.98 -4.85 7.21
N SER A 60 4.08 -5.58 7.34
CA SER A 60 5.41 -5.00 7.31
C SER A 60 6.19 -5.64 6.18
N ILE A 61 6.71 -4.82 5.27
CA ILE A 61 7.61 -5.25 4.19
C ILE A 61 9.00 -4.73 4.55
N ALA A 62 9.93 -5.64 4.80
CA ALA A 62 11.33 -5.31 5.03
C ALA A 62 12.18 -6.01 3.96
N VAL A 63 12.96 -5.23 3.22
CA VAL A 63 13.81 -5.73 2.13
C VAL A 63 15.22 -5.19 2.37
N ALA A 64 16.23 -6.06 2.28
CA ALA A 64 17.63 -5.65 2.41
C ALA A 64 18.16 -4.95 1.15
N GLY A 65 17.58 -5.26 0.00
CA GLY A 65 17.83 -4.61 -1.28
C GLY A 65 16.63 -3.78 -1.75
N ASP A 66 16.45 -3.72 -3.06
CA ASP A 66 15.46 -2.84 -3.68
C ASP A 66 14.03 -3.35 -3.55
N LEU A 67 13.09 -2.42 -3.34
CA LEU A 67 11.65 -2.66 -3.40
C LEU A 67 11.05 -1.82 -4.53
N GLN A 68 10.39 -2.47 -5.48
CA GLN A 68 9.74 -1.82 -6.61
C GLN A 68 8.26 -2.23 -6.69
N PHE A 69 7.39 -1.24 -6.89
CA PHE A 69 6.00 -1.45 -7.30
C PHE A 69 5.85 -1.03 -8.76
N ALA A 70 5.38 -1.95 -9.62
CA ALA A 70 5.09 -1.69 -11.03
C ALA A 70 3.64 -2.08 -11.33
N ALA A 71 2.83 -1.10 -11.73
CA ALA A 71 1.42 -1.29 -12.02
C ALA A 71 0.93 -0.18 -12.96
N GLU A 72 -0.16 -0.43 -13.68
CA GLU A 72 -0.86 0.61 -14.44
C GLU A 72 -1.38 1.73 -13.51
N ARG A 73 -1.79 1.37 -12.28
CA ARG A 73 -2.23 2.32 -11.25
C ARG A 73 -1.88 1.83 -9.86
N VAL A 74 -1.33 2.72 -9.03
CA VAL A 74 -1.12 2.51 -7.59
C VAL A 74 -1.99 3.49 -6.82
N ALA A 75 -2.76 3.00 -5.86
CA ALA A 75 -3.55 3.82 -4.95
C ALA A 75 -3.30 3.41 -3.51
N ILE A 76 -2.89 4.37 -2.68
CA ILE A 76 -2.61 4.16 -1.26
C ILE A 76 -3.62 4.97 -0.46
N HIS A 77 -4.43 4.27 0.34
CA HIS A 77 -5.42 4.87 1.21
C HIS A 77 -5.05 4.59 2.66
N ALA A 78 -4.82 5.66 3.43
CA ALA A 78 -4.58 5.56 4.87
C ALA A 78 -5.64 6.36 5.63
N ARG A 79 -6.11 5.82 6.76
CA ARG A 79 -7.11 6.49 7.61
C ARG A 79 -6.49 7.55 8.51
N GLU A 80 -5.28 7.30 9.01
CA GLU A 80 -4.60 8.18 9.96
C GLU A 80 -3.55 9.05 9.27
N GLY A 81 -2.69 8.45 8.43
CA GLY A 81 -1.69 9.18 7.68
C GLY A 81 -0.79 8.28 6.82
N ILE A 82 -0.01 8.93 5.96
CA ILE A 82 1.07 8.32 5.19
C ILE A 82 2.34 9.06 5.55
N GLU A 83 3.40 8.32 5.85
CA GLU A 83 4.71 8.87 6.16
C GLU A 83 5.76 8.27 5.23
N LEU A 84 6.56 9.13 4.60
CA LEU A 84 7.64 8.74 3.69
C LEU A 84 8.96 9.27 4.23
N HIS A 85 9.88 8.37 4.56
CA HIS A 85 11.23 8.70 5.01
C HIS A 85 12.25 8.09 4.08
N SER A 86 13.28 8.88 3.74
CA SER A 86 14.46 8.41 3.02
C SER A 86 15.70 8.94 3.72
N GLY A 87 16.71 8.07 3.88
CA GLY A 87 18.05 8.51 4.31
C GLY A 87 18.84 9.20 3.20
N GLY A 88 18.38 9.06 1.94
CA GLY A 88 18.91 9.75 0.78
C GLY A 88 17.84 10.63 0.12
N ASP A 89 17.89 10.73 -1.19
CA ASP A 89 16.97 11.57 -1.95
C ASP A 89 15.56 10.96 -2.03
N THR A 90 14.56 11.82 -2.20
CA THR A 90 13.19 11.44 -2.57
C THR A 90 12.80 12.23 -3.80
N VAL A 91 12.35 11.54 -4.85
CA VAL A 91 12.00 12.18 -6.13
C VAL A 91 10.61 11.74 -6.58
N LEU A 92 9.72 12.71 -6.78
CA LEU A 92 8.40 12.52 -7.34
C LEU A 92 8.39 13.05 -8.78
N ARG A 93 8.01 12.22 -9.75
CA ARG A 93 7.90 12.60 -11.17
C ARG A 93 6.53 12.19 -11.69
N SER A 94 5.91 13.07 -12.46
CA SER A 94 4.68 12.83 -13.20
C SER A 94 4.89 13.33 -14.62
N GLU A 95 4.43 12.57 -15.61
CA GLU A 95 4.36 13.05 -17.01
C GLU A 95 3.17 13.97 -17.23
N GLY A 96 2.10 13.78 -16.44
CA GLY A 96 0.94 14.67 -16.39
C GLY A 96 0.98 15.56 -15.15
N ASP A 97 -0.20 15.88 -14.62
CA ASP A 97 -0.32 16.76 -13.47
C ASP A 97 0.15 16.09 -12.17
N LEU A 98 0.75 16.89 -11.28
CA LEU A 98 0.95 16.53 -9.88
C LEU A 98 0.04 17.43 -9.04
N VAL A 99 -1.02 16.85 -8.50
CA VAL A 99 -1.98 17.54 -7.62
C VAL A 99 -1.76 17.10 -6.19
N SER A 100 -1.60 18.07 -5.28
CA SER A 100 -1.54 17.82 -3.85
C SER A 100 -2.49 18.79 -3.15
N GLU A 101 -3.48 18.24 -2.46
CA GLU A 101 -4.50 18.97 -1.73
C GLU A 101 -4.45 18.58 -0.26
N ALA A 102 -4.47 19.56 0.61
CA ALA A 102 -4.56 19.36 2.05
C ALA A 102 -5.20 20.58 2.69
N ARG A 103 -5.67 20.42 3.94
CA ARG A 103 -6.09 21.56 4.77
C ARG A 103 -4.93 22.56 4.96
N GLU A 104 -3.69 22.06 5.03
CA GLU A 104 -2.47 22.83 5.21
C GLU A 104 -1.31 22.09 4.55
N GLN A 105 -0.49 22.81 3.78
CA GLN A 105 0.76 22.30 3.22
C GLN A 105 1.93 23.10 3.78
N ARG A 106 2.90 22.40 4.37
CA ARG A 106 4.12 22.99 4.90
C ARG A 106 5.32 22.47 4.13
N LEU A 107 5.97 23.36 3.38
CA LEU A 107 7.23 23.09 2.70
C LEU A 107 8.36 23.71 3.53
N SER A 108 9.35 22.91 3.90
CA SER A 108 10.49 23.39 4.68
C SER A 108 11.77 22.69 4.27
N ALA A 109 12.80 23.48 3.98
CA ALA A 109 14.17 23.00 3.81
C ALA A 109 15.01 23.42 5.03
N ARG A 110 15.73 22.47 5.66
CA ARG A 110 16.50 22.75 6.88
C ARG A 110 17.81 23.49 6.61
N ARG A 111 18.54 23.10 5.56
CA ARG A 111 19.86 23.64 5.20
C ARG A 111 19.95 24.15 3.76
N GLY A 112 18.91 23.93 2.96
CA GLY A 112 18.89 24.26 1.54
C GLY A 112 17.70 25.16 1.20
N ASP A 113 17.40 25.23 -0.08
CA ASP A 113 16.37 26.11 -0.63
C ASP A 113 15.07 25.37 -0.90
N VAL A 114 13.96 26.12 -0.89
CA VAL A 114 12.72 25.71 -1.56
C VAL A 114 12.68 26.43 -2.90
N ARG A 115 12.82 25.67 -3.99
CA ARG A 115 12.84 26.19 -5.36
C ARG A 115 11.56 25.78 -6.07
N VAL A 116 10.85 26.76 -6.61
CA VAL A 116 9.65 26.57 -7.44
C VAL A 116 9.97 27.16 -8.81
N GLU A 117 10.02 26.30 -9.82
CA GLU A 117 10.30 26.66 -11.21
C GLU A 117 9.15 26.16 -12.09
N ALA A 118 8.69 27.01 -13.00
CA ALA A 118 7.72 26.67 -14.03
C ALA A 118 8.19 27.29 -15.35
N ASN A 119 7.93 26.62 -16.47
CA ASN A 119 8.29 27.16 -17.78
C ASN A 119 7.46 28.42 -18.10
N ASP A 120 6.17 28.39 -17.75
CA ASP A 120 5.23 29.47 -18.02
C ASP A 120 4.98 30.32 -16.77
N ASP A 121 4.01 29.92 -15.94
CA ASP A 121 3.51 30.73 -14.83
C ASP A 121 3.64 30.01 -13.49
N VAL A 122 3.93 30.79 -12.45
CA VAL A 122 3.66 30.43 -11.06
C VAL A 122 2.53 31.32 -10.55
N LYS A 123 1.41 30.71 -10.16
CA LYS A 123 0.25 31.41 -9.59
C LYS A 123 0.14 31.09 -8.10
N LEU A 124 0.26 32.13 -7.26
CA LEU A 124 0.03 32.05 -5.82
C LEU A 124 -1.22 32.86 -5.50
N LEU A 125 -2.24 32.21 -4.94
CA LEU A 125 -3.51 32.83 -4.60
C LEU A 125 -3.78 32.61 -3.11
N GLY A 126 -4.09 33.68 -2.39
CA GLY A 126 -4.45 33.62 -0.98
C GLY A 126 -4.91 34.98 -0.48
N GLU A 127 -5.65 34.99 0.63
CA GLU A 127 -6.08 36.24 1.28
C GLU A 127 -4.87 37.11 1.64
N ARG A 128 -3.78 36.47 2.09
CA ARG A 128 -2.53 37.14 2.50
C ARG A 128 -1.33 36.37 1.98
N ILE A 129 -0.58 37.01 1.08
CA ILE A 129 0.71 36.52 0.59
C ILE A 129 1.79 37.45 1.16
N ARG A 130 2.70 36.89 1.95
CA ARG A 130 3.84 37.62 2.49
C ARG A 130 5.12 36.96 2.02
N LEU A 131 6.05 37.78 1.58
CA LEU A 131 7.38 37.37 1.15
C LEU A 131 8.38 38.04 2.08
N ASN A 132 9.31 37.27 2.65
CA ASN A 132 10.38 37.74 3.54
C ASN A 132 9.87 38.54 4.77
N CYS A 133 8.91 38.00 5.53
CA CYS A 133 8.35 38.66 6.71
C CYS A 133 8.56 37.87 8.00
#